data_AF-A0AA92REV4-F1
#
_entry.id   AF-A0AA92REV4-F1
#
_cell.length_a   1.000
_cell.length_b   1.000
_cell.length_c   1.000
_cell.angle_alpha   90.00
_cell.angle_beta   90.00
_cell.angle_gamma   90.00
#
_symmetry.space_group_name_H-M   'P 1'
#
loop_
_entity.id
_entity.type
_entity.pdbx_description
1 polymer ?
#
loop_
_entity_poly.entity_id
_entity_poly.type
_entity_poly.pdbx_seq_one_letter_code
_entity_poly.pdbx_strand_id
1 'polypeptide(L)'
;MTAAALAVAVISLSAQAADRRYPIGYVRKVEVTHPSHRSAWENKDFLDCDDVVLTEEDVLYALRYMHRISWKAYDPEKMDTTGCEGQALVTFKNGKILAMGIEPTGRISTAEFDSKMKSTASPLGFYECHPCGERKMALLKDALNRADERRLKRMEAEGRIPPGEAEILLKKARADRERP
;
A
#
# COMPACT_ATOMS: atom_id res chain seq x y z
N MET A 1 -28.12 -43.75 0.18
CA MET A 1 -26.95 -43.06 -0.38
C MET A 1 -27.41 -41.74 -0.94
N THR A 2 -27.12 -40.63 -0.27
CA THR A 2 -27.47 -39.27 -0.71
C THR A 2 -26.18 -38.48 -0.79
N ALA A 3 -25.77 -38.17 -2.02
CA ALA A 3 -24.53 -37.46 -2.32
C ALA A 3 -24.70 -35.97 -1.96
N ALA A 4 -23.82 -35.46 -1.11
CA ALA A 4 -23.71 -34.04 -0.83
C ALA A 4 -22.93 -33.36 -1.98
N ALA A 5 -23.59 -32.48 -2.72
CA ALA A 5 -22.93 -31.62 -3.69
C ALA A 5 -22.22 -30.47 -2.95
N LEU A 6 -20.89 -30.49 -2.94
CA LEU A 6 -20.06 -29.38 -2.48
C LEU A 6 -20.11 -28.27 -3.53
N ALA A 7 -20.80 -27.17 -3.21
CA ALA A 7 -20.76 -25.95 -4.01
C ALA A 7 -19.41 -25.25 -3.77
N VAL A 8 -18.55 -25.24 -4.78
CA VAL A 8 -17.31 -24.45 -4.79
C VAL A 8 -17.72 -22.98 -4.95
N ALA A 9 -17.54 -22.18 -3.91
CA ALA A 9 -17.70 -20.74 -3.98
C ALA A 9 -16.55 -20.17 -4.84
N VAL A 10 -16.86 -19.79 -6.07
CA VAL A 10 -15.96 -19.00 -6.90
C VAL A 10 -15.91 -17.59 -6.31
N ILE A 11 -14.86 -17.28 -5.57
CA ILE A 11 -14.55 -15.90 -5.21
C ILE A 11 -14.17 -15.21 -6.52
N SER A 12 -15.14 -14.52 -7.11
CA SER A 12 -14.89 -13.62 -8.23
C SER A 12 -14.02 -12.47 -7.73
N LEU A 13 -12.70 -12.61 -7.82
CA LEU A 13 -11.80 -11.46 -7.82
C LEU A 13 -12.28 -10.58 -8.97
N SER A 14 -12.90 -9.46 -8.60
CA SER A 14 -13.19 -8.39 -9.54
C SER A 14 -11.82 -7.88 -9.99
N ALA A 15 -11.31 -8.42 -11.09
CA ALA A 15 -10.14 -7.90 -11.77
C ALA A 15 -10.55 -6.54 -12.34
N GLN A 16 -10.55 -5.53 -11.47
CA GLN A 16 -10.74 -4.15 -11.87
C GLN A 16 -9.61 -3.84 -12.84
N ALA A 17 -9.98 -3.57 -14.08
CA ALA A 17 -9.02 -3.39 -15.15
C ALA A 17 -8.16 -2.15 -14.87
N ALA A 18 -6.86 -2.28 -15.11
CA ALA A 18 -5.90 -1.18 -15.04
C ALA A 18 -6.40 0.05 -15.78
N ASP A 19 -6.10 1.24 -15.27
CA ASP A 19 -6.46 2.48 -15.96
C ASP A 19 -5.73 2.58 -17.32
N ARG A 20 -6.51 2.54 -18.41
CA ARG A 20 -6.01 2.52 -19.78
C ARG A 20 -5.21 3.78 -20.16
N ARG A 21 -5.29 4.86 -19.38
CA ARG A 21 -4.50 6.08 -19.60
C ARG A 21 -3.01 5.88 -19.35
N TYR A 22 -2.64 4.84 -18.60
CA TYR A 22 -1.24 4.57 -18.20
C TYR A 22 -0.80 3.15 -18.57
N PRO A 23 -0.73 2.82 -19.88
CA PRO A 23 -0.35 1.48 -20.30
C PRO A 23 1.14 1.22 -20.00
N ILE A 24 1.42 0.11 -19.30
CA ILE A 24 2.79 -0.30 -18.94
C ILE A 24 3.72 -0.43 -20.15
N GLY A 25 3.22 -0.93 -21.28
CA GLY A 25 4.01 -1.07 -22.50
C GLY A 25 4.52 0.26 -23.08
N TYR A 26 3.97 1.39 -22.61
CA TYR A 26 4.40 2.75 -22.97
C TYR A 26 5.30 3.40 -21.94
N VAL A 27 5.58 2.75 -20.80
CA VAL A 27 6.57 3.24 -19.85
C VAL A 27 7.95 3.23 -20.52
N ARG A 28 8.63 4.36 -20.40
CA ARG A 28 10.01 4.55 -20.88
C ARG A 28 11.00 4.52 -19.73
N LYS A 29 10.64 5.13 -18.60
CA LYS A 29 11.49 5.24 -17.41
C LYS A 29 10.61 5.31 -16.17
N VAL A 30 11.03 4.60 -15.12
CA VAL A 30 10.55 4.82 -13.75
C VAL A 30 11.70 5.42 -12.95
N GLU A 31 11.40 6.40 -12.12
CA GLU A 31 12.36 7.00 -11.19
C GLU A 31 11.71 7.09 -9.82
N VAL A 32 12.21 6.32 -8.84
CA VAL A 32 11.77 6.44 -7.45
C VAL A 32 12.52 7.62 -6.83
N THR A 33 11.80 8.73 -6.61
CA THR A 33 12.39 9.98 -6.09
C THR A 33 12.48 9.97 -4.58
N HIS A 34 11.53 9.32 -3.90
CA HIS A 34 11.61 9.01 -2.48
C HIS A 34 11.19 7.56 -2.25
N PRO A 35 12.10 6.67 -1.82
CA PRO A 35 11.73 5.27 -1.57
C PRO A 35 10.72 5.16 -0.42
N SER A 36 10.76 6.08 0.55
CA SER A 36 9.74 6.24 1.57
C SER A 36 9.84 7.63 2.19
N HIS A 37 8.69 8.20 2.52
CA HIS A 37 8.52 9.49 3.14
C HIS A 37 7.44 9.45 4.22
N ARG A 38 7.68 10.18 5.31
CA ARG A 38 6.78 10.30 6.46
C ARG A 38 5.86 11.50 6.29
N SER A 39 4.56 11.29 6.42
CA SER A 39 3.60 12.39 6.56
C SER A 39 3.37 12.71 8.04
N ALA A 40 2.61 13.79 8.33
CA ALA A 40 2.16 14.10 9.69
C ALA A 40 1.28 13.01 10.33
N TRP A 41 0.83 12.04 9.54
CA TRP A 41 -0.06 10.95 9.94
C TRP A 41 0.68 9.62 10.18
N GLU A 42 2.02 9.61 10.13
CA GLU A 42 2.80 8.39 10.40
C GLU A 42 2.50 7.83 11.79
N ASN A 43 2.14 6.55 11.85
CA ASN A 43 2.01 5.82 13.12
C ASN A 43 3.09 4.75 13.24
N LYS A 44 4.17 5.06 13.98
CA LYS A 44 5.31 4.16 14.20
C LYS A 44 4.98 2.90 15.01
N ASP A 45 3.83 2.88 15.69
CA ASP A 45 3.32 1.67 16.36
C ASP A 45 2.58 0.73 15.42
N PHE A 46 2.23 1.23 14.23
CA PHE A 46 1.72 0.44 13.14
C PHE A 46 2.85 0.04 12.17
N LEU A 47 3.61 1.02 11.69
CA LEU A 47 4.68 0.82 10.72
C LEU A 47 5.70 1.97 10.82
N ASP A 48 6.99 1.65 10.84
CA ASP A 48 8.04 2.67 10.68
C ASP A 48 8.27 2.88 9.18
N CYS A 49 8.18 4.12 8.69
CA CYS A 49 8.37 4.38 7.27
C CYS A 49 9.79 4.03 6.79
N ASP A 50 10.78 3.94 7.67
CA ASP A 50 12.15 3.51 7.30
C ASP A 50 12.19 2.01 6.90
N ASP A 51 11.18 1.23 7.30
CA ASP A 51 11.02 -0.18 6.93
C ASP A 51 10.29 -0.36 5.59
N VAL A 52 9.68 0.69 5.06
CA VAL A 52 8.96 0.68 3.79
C VAL A 52 9.91 1.16 2.70
N VAL A 53 10.08 0.38 1.64
CA VAL A 53 10.93 0.78 0.51
C VAL A 53 10.15 0.59 -0.78
N LEU A 54 9.76 1.68 -1.43
CA LEU A 54 9.18 1.64 -2.77
C LEU A 54 10.27 1.30 -3.79
N THR A 55 9.98 0.32 -4.65
CA THR A 55 10.86 -0.11 -5.73
C THR A 55 10.25 0.19 -7.10
N GLU A 56 11.05 0.14 -8.15
CA GLU A 56 10.55 0.24 -9.52
C GLU A 56 9.52 -0.86 -9.83
N GLU A 57 9.73 -2.09 -9.33
CA GLU A 57 8.79 -3.19 -9.52
C GLU A 57 7.43 -2.86 -8.90
N ASP A 58 7.40 -2.26 -7.71
CA ASP A 58 6.15 -1.85 -7.05
C ASP A 58 5.39 -0.81 -7.89
N VAL A 59 6.10 0.14 -8.49
CA VAL A 59 5.51 1.16 -9.37
C VAL A 59 4.92 0.52 -10.62
N LEU A 60 5.66 -0.38 -11.28
CA LEU A 60 5.18 -1.09 -12.47
C LEU A 60 3.99 -1.99 -12.14
N TYR A 61 4.02 -2.64 -10.97
CA TYR A 61 2.91 -3.47 -10.48
C TYR A 61 1.67 -2.61 -10.21
N ALA A 62 1.84 -1.44 -9.60
CA ALA A 62 0.76 -0.47 -9.41
C ALA A 62 0.13 -0.05 -10.73
N LEU A 63 0.91 0.35 -11.73
CA LEU A 63 0.38 0.69 -13.06
C LEU A 63 -0.44 -0.45 -13.69
N ARG A 64 -0.16 -1.70 -13.32
CA ARG A 64 -0.81 -2.89 -13.90
C ARG A 64 -2.18 -3.16 -13.32
N TYR A 65 -2.41 -2.76 -12.07
CA TYR A 65 -3.57 -3.19 -11.30
C TYR A 65 -4.31 -2.05 -10.62
N MET A 66 -3.77 -0.83 -10.65
CA MET A 66 -4.44 0.31 -10.06
C MET A 66 -5.72 0.64 -10.82
N HIS A 67 -6.77 0.93 -10.08
CA HIS A 67 -8.04 1.37 -10.61
C HIS A 67 -8.45 2.69 -9.95
N ARG A 68 -9.12 3.56 -10.71
CA ARG A 68 -9.46 4.89 -10.24
C ARG A 68 -10.57 4.84 -9.22
N ILE A 69 -10.41 5.61 -8.14
CA ILE A 69 -11.41 5.80 -7.10
C ILE A 69 -11.77 7.28 -6.92
N SER A 70 -12.84 7.55 -6.18
CA SER A 70 -13.24 8.92 -5.83
C SER A 70 -12.39 9.48 -4.70
N TRP A 71 -12.27 10.82 -4.60
CA TRP A 71 -11.65 11.47 -3.44
C TRP A 71 -12.28 11.01 -2.12
N LYS A 72 -13.62 10.85 -2.06
CA LYS A 72 -14.30 10.42 -0.84
C LYS A 72 -13.87 9.02 -0.37
N ALA A 73 -13.55 8.13 -1.31
CA ALA A 73 -12.99 6.81 -1.00
C ALA A 73 -11.51 6.89 -0.63
N TYR A 74 -10.77 7.85 -1.19
CA TYR A 74 -9.36 8.06 -0.89
C TYR A 74 -9.12 8.82 0.42
N ASP A 75 -10.07 9.64 0.89
CA ASP A 75 -9.91 10.60 1.97
C ASP A 75 -9.08 10.07 3.17
N PRO A 76 -7.87 10.62 3.40
CA PRO A 76 -6.97 10.15 4.45
C PRO A 76 -7.53 10.37 5.87
N GLU A 77 -8.46 11.30 6.06
CA GLU A 77 -9.06 11.54 7.38
C GLU A 77 -10.12 10.49 7.75
N LYS A 78 -10.59 9.71 6.78
CA LYS A 78 -11.67 8.72 6.96
C LYS A 78 -11.19 7.26 6.85
N MET A 79 -9.91 7.05 6.57
CA MET A 79 -9.33 5.74 6.30
C MET A 79 -8.06 5.57 7.13
N ASP A 80 -7.70 4.34 7.47
CA ASP A 80 -6.44 4.02 8.13
C ASP A 80 -5.26 4.26 7.17
N THR A 81 -4.74 5.49 7.13
CA THR A 81 -3.50 5.80 6.42
C THR A 81 -2.33 5.30 7.27
N THR A 82 -1.32 4.77 6.62
CA THR A 82 -0.07 4.43 7.32
C THR A 82 0.76 5.67 7.62
N GLY A 83 0.50 6.74 6.88
CA GLY A 83 1.33 7.94 6.82
C GLY A 83 2.70 7.72 6.17
N CYS A 84 2.97 6.51 5.63
CA CYS A 84 4.17 6.15 4.90
C CYS A 84 3.88 6.08 3.40
N GLU A 85 4.53 6.92 2.60
CA GLU A 85 4.32 7.00 1.16
C GLU A 85 5.67 7.03 0.42
N GLY A 86 5.83 6.17 -0.59
CA GLY A 86 6.92 6.28 -1.55
C GLY A 86 6.51 7.14 -2.74
N GLN A 87 7.43 7.89 -3.32
CA GLN A 87 7.19 8.75 -4.48
C GLN A 87 7.99 8.27 -5.70
N ALA A 88 7.33 8.28 -6.85
CA ALA A 88 7.95 7.94 -8.12
C ALA A 88 7.46 8.84 -9.26
N LEU A 89 8.32 9.03 -10.25
CA LEU A 89 8.00 9.63 -11.54
C LEU A 89 8.04 8.54 -12.62
N VAL A 90 6.95 8.41 -13.37
CA VAL A 90 6.85 7.51 -14.51
C VAL A 90 6.83 8.35 -15.78
N THR A 91 7.85 8.20 -16.61
CA THR A 91 7.92 8.84 -17.92
C THR A 91 7.43 7.87 -19.00
N PHE A 92 6.47 8.31 -19.80
CA PHE A 92 5.94 7.54 -20.92
C PHE A 92 6.61 7.93 -22.25
N LYS A 93 6.57 7.03 -23.23
CA LYS A 93 7.15 7.22 -24.58
C LYS A 93 6.61 8.45 -25.32
N ASN A 94 5.39 8.87 -25.01
CA ASN A 94 4.76 10.07 -25.58
C ASN A 94 5.17 11.39 -24.87
N GLY A 95 6.07 11.33 -23.90
CA GLY A 95 6.54 12.50 -23.15
C GLY A 95 5.64 12.90 -21.97
N LYS A 96 4.53 12.21 -21.73
CA LYS A 96 3.75 12.36 -20.49
C LYS A 96 4.57 11.88 -19.29
N ILE A 97 4.44 12.56 -18.16
CA ILE A 97 5.01 12.17 -16.88
C ILE A 97 3.86 12.00 -15.87
N LEU A 98 3.88 10.90 -15.12
CA LEU A 98 2.96 10.65 -14.01
C LEU A 98 3.76 10.63 -12.72
N ALA A 99 3.53 11.61 -11.85
CA ALA A 99 3.98 11.50 -10.47
C ALA A 99 3.01 10.60 -9.71
N MET A 100 3.56 9.68 -8.93
CA MET A 100 2.81 8.71 -8.12
C MET A 100 3.30 8.78 -6.68
N GLY A 101 2.37 8.92 -5.75
CA GLY A 101 2.58 8.62 -4.34
C GLY A 101 1.92 7.28 -4.03
N ILE A 102 2.65 6.32 -3.46
CA ILE A 102 2.20 4.94 -3.24
C ILE A 102 2.40 4.57 -1.77
N GLU A 103 1.31 4.29 -1.08
CA GLU A 103 1.33 3.72 0.28
C GLU A 103 1.48 2.19 0.23
N PRO A 104 2.09 1.56 1.26
CA PRO A 104 2.20 0.11 1.35
C PRO A 104 0.85 -0.61 1.42
N THR A 105 -0.24 0.10 1.73
CA THR A 105 -1.62 -0.39 1.71
C THR A 105 -2.21 -0.45 0.29
N GLY A 106 -1.49 0.02 -0.73
CA GLY A 106 -1.96 0.04 -2.12
C GLY A 106 -2.79 1.27 -2.48
N ARG A 107 -2.90 2.26 -1.57
CA ARG A 107 -3.46 3.58 -1.88
C ARG A 107 -2.47 4.37 -2.71
N ILE A 108 -2.97 5.02 -3.76
CA ILE A 108 -2.12 5.72 -4.72
C ILE A 108 -2.71 7.10 -5.04
N SER A 109 -1.88 8.14 -4.89
CA SER A 109 -2.15 9.48 -5.40
C SER A 109 -1.35 9.73 -6.68
N THR A 110 -1.89 10.53 -7.59
CA THR A 110 -1.19 10.84 -8.86
C THR A 110 -1.38 12.28 -9.33
N ALA A 111 -0.36 12.80 -10.01
CA ALA A 111 -0.40 14.06 -10.74
C ALA A 111 0.20 13.88 -12.15
N GLU A 112 -0.46 14.42 -13.18
CA GLU A 112 0.00 14.32 -14.57
C GLU A 112 0.74 15.59 -15.01
N PHE A 113 1.91 15.41 -15.63
CA PHE A 113 2.75 16.49 -16.16
C PHE A 113 3.14 16.25 -17.63
N ASP A 114 3.47 17.33 -18.34
CA ASP A 114 4.13 17.26 -19.64
C ASP A 114 5.66 17.09 -19.48
N SER A 115 6.36 16.96 -20.60
CA SER A 115 7.82 16.83 -20.62
C SER A 115 8.58 18.06 -20.11
N LYS A 116 7.89 19.19 -19.87
CA LYS A 116 8.42 20.43 -19.29
C LYS A 116 8.02 20.57 -17.81
N MET A 117 7.52 19.50 -17.19
CA MET A 117 7.02 19.46 -15.81
C MET A 117 5.88 20.45 -15.54
N LYS A 118 5.11 20.82 -16.58
CA LYS A 118 3.89 21.59 -16.40
C LYS A 118 2.74 20.64 -16.11
N SER A 119 1.93 20.96 -15.10
CA SER A 119 0.73 20.19 -14.80
C SER A 119 -0.20 20.15 -16.01
N THR A 120 -0.68 18.97 -16.36
CA THR A 120 -1.54 18.72 -17.54
C THR A 120 -2.94 18.26 -17.15
N ALA A 121 -3.17 17.89 -15.90
CA ALA A 121 -4.47 17.50 -15.39
C ALA A 121 -4.70 18.01 -13.96
N SER A 122 -5.91 18.50 -13.73
CA SER A 122 -6.44 18.82 -12.41
C SER A 122 -7.90 18.33 -12.35
N PRO A 123 -8.36 17.73 -11.23
CA PRO A 123 -7.65 17.48 -9.98
C PRO A 123 -6.71 16.27 -10.05
N LEU A 124 -5.97 16.02 -8.95
CA LEU A 124 -5.20 14.79 -8.74
C LEU A 124 -6.04 13.54 -9.02
N GLY A 125 -5.37 12.48 -9.50
CA GLY A 125 -5.99 11.16 -9.63
C GLY A 125 -5.77 10.34 -8.37
N PHE A 126 -6.82 9.67 -7.89
CA PHE A 126 -6.77 8.76 -6.75
C PHE A 126 -7.07 7.34 -7.21
N TYR A 127 -6.29 6.39 -6.73
CA TYR A 127 -6.38 4.99 -7.12
C TYR A 127 -6.20 4.07 -5.92
N GLU A 128 -6.73 2.86 -6.08
CA GLU A 128 -6.43 1.73 -5.22
C GLU A 128 -5.81 0.60 -6.05
N CYS A 129 -4.90 -0.13 -5.43
CA CYS A 129 -4.34 -1.36 -5.94
C CYS A 129 -4.30 -2.38 -4.80
N HIS A 130 -5.40 -3.10 -4.61
CA HIS A 130 -5.50 -4.12 -3.57
C HIS A 130 -4.39 -5.18 -3.66
N PRO A 131 -4.05 -5.74 -4.85
CA PRO A 131 -2.94 -6.69 -4.97
C PRO A 131 -1.57 -6.07 -4.63
N CYS A 132 -1.39 -4.76 -4.80
CA CYS A 132 -0.17 -4.08 -4.36
C CYS A 132 -0.08 -4.07 -2.84
N GLY A 133 -1.19 -3.75 -2.17
CA GLY A 133 -1.28 -3.76 -0.72
C GLY A 133 -1.00 -5.15 -0.14
N GLU A 134 -1.67 -6.18 -0.65
CA GLU A 134 -1.44 -7.57 -0.20
C GLU A 134 0.02 -7.99 -0.36
N ARG A 135 0.58 -7.82 -1.57
CA ARG A 135 1.98 -8.16 -1.86
C ARG A 135 2.94 -7.39 -0.96
N LYS A 136 2.73 -6.08 -0.78
CA LYS A 136 3.65 -5.24 -0.02
C LYS A 136 3.58 -5.52 1.47
N MET A 137 2.38 -5.65 2.02
CA MET A 137 2.18 -5.97 3.43
C MET A 137 2.74 -7.36 3.79
N ALA A 138 2.68 -8.34 2.88
CA ALA A 138 3.32 -9.64 3.07
C ALA A 138 4.85 -9.55 3.16
N LEU A 139 5.50 -8.60 2.48
CA LEU A 139 6.94 -8.37 2.56
C LEU A 139 7.35 -7.61 3.83
N LEU A 140 6.41 -6.94 4.51
CA LEU A 140 6.65 -6.12 5.69
C LEU A 140 6.41 -6.88 7.01
N LYS A 141 6.31 -8.22 6.99
CA LYS A 141 6.06 -9.05 8.19
C LYS A 141 6.98 -8.71 9.36
N ASP A 142 8.28 -8.61 9.12
CA ASP A 142 9.25 -8.31 10.17
C ASP A 142 9.10 -6.90 10.73
N ALA A 143 8.80 -5.92 9.87
CA ALA A 143 8.54 -4.54 10.28
C ALA A 143 7.29 -4.45 11.17
N LEU A 144 6.21 -5.13 10.77
CA LEU A 144 4.97 -5.24 11.54
C LEU A 144 5.19 -5.95 12.88
N ASN A 145 6.02 -6.99 12.90
CA ASN A 145 6.37 -7.70 14.14
C ASN A 145 7.16 -6.80 15.11
N ARG A 146 8.09 -5.96 14.61
CA ARG A 146 8.79 -4.97 15.43
C ARG A 146 7.85 -3.88 15.93
N ALA A 147 6.92 -3.41 15.09
CA ALA A 147 5.92 -2.42 15.48
C ALA A 147 5.00 -2.94 16.60
N ASP A 148 4.50 -4.19 16.47
CA ASP A 148 3.74 -4.84 17.52
C ASP A 148 4.52 -4.98 18.83
N GLU A 149 5.78 -5.38 18.74
CA GLU A 149 6.63 -5.51 19.92
C GLU A 149 6.79 -4.16 20.66
N ARG A 150 7.07 -3.07 19.93
CA ARG A 150 7.14 -1.73 20.52
C ARG A 150 5.83 -1.34 21.17
N ARG A 151 4.71 -1.51 20.46
CA ARG A 151 3.36 -1.16 20.92
C ARG A 151 2.98 -1.93 22.19
N LEU A 152 3.16 -3.24 22.19
CA LEU A 152 2.76 -4.12 23.29
C LEU A 152 3.63 -3.90 24.54
N LYS A 153 4.95 -3.77 24.38
CA LYS A 153 5.86 -3.43 25.49
C LYS A 153 5.50 -2.09 26.12
N ARG A 154 5.14 -1.09 25.30
CA ARG A 154 4.69 0.20 25.82
C ARG A 154 3.37 0.06 26.60
N MET A 155 2.39 -0.66 26.07
CA MET A 155 1.12 -0.87 26.77
C MET A 155 1.30 -1.56 28.13
N GLU A 156 2.22 -2.52 28.23
CA GLU A 156 2.57 -3.17 29.50
C GLU A 156 3.24 -2.21 30.48
N ALA A 157 4.22 -1.42 30.00
CA ALA A 157 4.89 -0.40 30.81
C ALA A 157 3.92 0.70 31.31
N GLU A 158 2.90 1.03 30.53
CA GLU A 158 1.82 1.95 30.88
C GLU A 158 0.75 1.33 31.80
N GLY A 159 0.84 0.03 32.12
CA GLY A 159 -0.14 -0.69 32.93
C GLY A 159 -1.48 -0.93 32.24
N ARG A 160 -1.55 -0.76 30.91
CA ARG A 160 -2.77 -1.00 30.10
C ARG A 160 -3.03 -2.48 29.86
N ILE A 161 -2.01 -3.32 30.01
CA ILE A 161 -2.09 -4.78 30.01
C ILE A 161 -1.28 -5.34 31.18
N PRO A 162 -1.62 -6.55 31.68
CA PRO A 162 -0.86 -7.19 32.75
C PRO A 162 0.60 -7.49 32.37
N PRO A 163 1.53 -7.54 33.34
CA PRO A 163 2.89 -8.03 33.11
C PRO A 163 2.90 -9.45 32.54
N GLY A 164 3.71 -9.68 31.50
CA GLY A 164 3.82 -10.92 30.74
C GLY A 164 2.83 -11.02 29.57
N GLU A 165 1.77 -10.21 29.53
CA GLU A 165 0.74 -10.29 28.49
C GLU A 165 1.26 -9.83 27.12
N ALA A 166 2.22 -8.88 27.10
CA ALA A 166 2.81 -8.38 25.86
C ALA A 166 3.45 -9.50 25.03
N GLU A 167 4.18 -10.42 25.66
CA GLU A 167 4.84 -11.53 24.97
C GLU A 167 3.83 -12.54 24.41
N ILE A 168 2.76 -12.82 25.16
CA ILE A 168 1.69 -13.74 24.75
C ILE A 168 1.00 -13.20 23.49
N LEU A 169 0.60 -11.93 23.50
CA LEU A 169 -0.05 -11.27 22.36
C LEU A 169 0.87 -11.19 21.15
N LEU A 170 2.16 -10.91 21.35
CA LEU A 170 3.14 -10.85 20.26
C LEU A 170 3.34 -12.21 19.60
N LYS A 171 3.43 -13.30 20.37
CA LYS A 171 3.52 -14.66 19.84
C LYS A 171 2.30 -15.01 19.00
N LYS A 172 1.10 -14.65 19.47
CA LYS A 172 -0.15 -14.85 18.73
C LYS A 172 -0.16 -14.07 17.42
N ALA A 173 0.19 -12.77 17.45
CA ALA A 173 0.21 -11.92 16.25
C ALA A 173 1.20 -12.46 15.18
N ARG A 174 2.39 -12.91 15.60
CA ARG A 174 3.37 -13.55 14.71
C ARG A 174 2.82 -14.82 14.10
N ALA A 175 2.22 -15.71 14.91
CA ALA A 175 1.64 -16.95 14.43
C ALA A 175 0.50 -16.71 13.43
N ASP A 176 -0.33 -15.70 13.66
CA ASP A 176 -1.44 -15.34 12.77
C ASP A 176 -0.95 -14.84 11.40
N ARG A 177 0.18 -14.10 11.35
CA ARG A 177 0.80 -13.62 10.09
C ARG A 177 1.52 -14.70 9.27
N GLU A 178 1.89 -15.82 9.89
CA GLU A 178 2.48 -16.96 9.18
C GLU A 178 1.44 -17.92 8.62
N ARG A 179 0.16 -17.74 8.96
CA ARG A 179 -0.90 -18.54 8.34
C ARG A 179 -1.07 -18.14 6.86
N PRO A 180 -1.21 -19.11 5.95
CA PRO A 180 -1.52 -18.87 4.55
C PRO A 180 -2.85 -18.16 4.34
#